data_AF-W1QFN5-F1
#
_entry.id   AF-W1QFN5-F1
#
_cell.length_a   1.000
_cell.length_b   1.000
_cell.length_c   1.000
_cell.angle_alpha   90.00
_cell.angle_beta   90.00
_cell.angle_gamma   90.00
#
_symmetry.space_group_name_H-M   'P 1'
#
loop_
_entity.id
_entity.type
_entity.pdbx_description
1 polymer ?
#
loop_
_entity_poly.entity_id
_entity_poly.type
_entity_poly.pdbx_seq_one_letter_code
_entity_poly.pdbx_strand_id
1 'polypeptide(L)'
;MSSATESSASPHEEIVFDYLPYIDQEPSNDVLAVVDDLIQEELMNFNLHQLHPMLRNDSSDLDNESRSLPVTNEGIGGISLSSYSNLLNEYNEPDIDKMKTALSYTQLRYRTLLLNSQESAQEINKNKWMTHLDNLKQHQEVLERAIERKRRHKDEINEERKRQCTDFEPMNEYLGTRWTEKMEELIDIGVEAALQELEN
;
A
#
# COMPACT_ATOMS: atom_id res chain seq x y z
N MET A 1 21.56 24.24 -41.74
CA MET A 1 22.10 22.93 -41.36
C MET A 1 22.10 22.87 -39.84
N SER A 2 21.07 22.28 -39.25
CA SER A 2 21.07 21.82 -37.86
C SER A 2 20.16 20.61 -37.83
N SER A 3 20.79 19.47 -37.62
CA SER A 3 20.21 18.13 -37.67
C SER A 3 19.32 17.92 -36.46
N ALA A 4 18.04 17.64 -36.70
CA ALA A 4 17.15 17.06 -35.71
C ALA A 4 17.55 15.60 -35.49
N THR A 5 17.92 15.25 -34.28
CA THR A 5 18.06 13.86 -33.85
C THR A 5 16.67 13.31 -33.56
N GLU A 6 16.11 12.59 -34.52
CA GLU A 6 14.97 11.70 -34.31
C GLU A 6 15.40 10.58 -33.35
N SER A 7 15.00 10.71 -32.09
CA SER A 7 15.04 9.62 -31.12
C SER A 7 13.85 8.71 -31.41
N SER A 8 14.11 7.62 -32.14
CA SER A 8 13.16 6.53 -32.39
C SER A 8 12.80 5.82 -31.08
N ALA A 9 11.78 6.30 -30.39
CA ALA A 9 11.12 5.54 -29.34
C ALA A 9 10.28 4.45 -30.02
N SER A 10 10.70 3.20 -29.84
CA SER A 10 9.94 2.01 -30.26
C SER A 10 8.57 2.02 -29.56
N PRO A 11 7.47 1.71 -30.26
CA PRO A 11 6.17 1.62 -29.62
C PRO A 11 6.18 0.41 -28.69
N HIS A 12 6.06 0.64 -27.40
CA HIS A 12 5.67 -0.42 -26.47
C HIS A 12 4.33 -0.96 -26.98
N GLU A 13 4.31 -2.20 -27.46
CA GLU A 13 3.08 -2.96 -27.60
C GLU A 13 2.47 -3.02 -26.20
N GLU A 14 1.44 -2.20 -25.96
CA GLU A 14 0.59 -2.36 -24.79
C GLU A 14 -0.08 -3.73 -24.95
N ILE A 15 0.48 -4.73 -24.27
CA ILE A 15 -0.18 -6.01 -24.06
C ILE A 15 -1.40 -5.71 -23.21
N VAL A 16 -2.53 -5.48 -23.87
CA VAL A 16 -3.83 -5.31 -23.23
C VAL A 16 -4.22 -6.67 -22.67
N PHE A 17 -4.02 -6.85 -21.37
CA PHE A 17 -4.61 -7.98 -20.65
C PHE A 17 -6.12 -7.71 -20.55
N ASP A 18 -6.90 -8.27 -21.47
CA ASP A 18 -8.36 -8.20 -21.45
C ASP A 18 -8.92 -9.21 -20.44
N TYR A 19 -8.94 -8.80 -19.17
CA TYR A 19 -9.89 -9.31 -18.19
C TYR A 19 -10.84 -8.16 -17.85
N LEU A 20 -12.15 -8.39 -17.99
CA LEU A 20 -13.18 -7.37 -17.79
C LEU A 20 -13.95 -7.66 -16.51
N PRO A 21 -13.54 -7.10 -15.35
CA PRO A 21 -14.06 -7.51 -14.03
C PRO A 21 -15.55 -7.24 -13.82
N TYR A 22 -16.16 -6.43 -14.68
CA TYR A 22 -17.57 -6.05 -14.60
C TYR A 22 -18.50 -6.88 -15.49
N ILE A 23 -17.94 -7.59 -16.46
CA ILE A 23 -18.68 -8.40 -17.44
C ILE A 23 -18.43 -9.88 -17.18
N ASP A 24 -17.18 -10.24 -16.90
CA ASP A 24 -16.80 -11.60 -16.62
C ASP A 24 -17.39 -12.05 -15.28
N GLN A 25 -18.02 -13.21 -15.26
CA GLN A 25 -18.49 -13.83 -14.01
C GLN A 25 -17.27 -14.11 -13.12
N GLU A 26 -17.40 -13.88 -11.80
CA GLU A 26 -16.35 -14.25 -10.87
C GLU A 26 -15.98 -15.73 -11.09
N PRO A 27 -14.69 -16.03 -11.34
CA PRO A 27 -14.28 -17.39 -11.64
C PRO A 27 -14.60 -18.28 -10.43
N SER A 28 -15.09 -19.49 -10.71
CA SER A 28 -15.29 -20.50 -9.66
C SER A 28 -13.96 -20.78 -8.95
N ASN A 29 -14.02 -21.08 -7.65
CA ASN A 29 -12.84 -21.46 -6.86
C ASN A 29 -12.06 -22.64 -7.48
N ASP A 30 -12.73 -23.52 -8.22
CA ASP A 30 -12.09 -24.63 -8.93
C ASP A 30 -11.19 -24.15 -10.07
N VAL A 31 -11.60 -23.10 -10.80
CA VAL A 31 -10.81 -22.49 -11.88
C VAL A 31 -9.61 -21.75 -11.30
N LEU A 32 -9.80 -21.07 -10.17
CA LEU A 32 -8.71 -20.39 -9.47
C LEU A 32 -7.62 -21.37 -9.02
N ALA A 33 -7.99 -22.53 -8.48
CA ALA A 33 -7.02 -23.56 -8.09
C ALA A 33 -6.22 -24.08 -9.29
N VAL A 34 -6.88 -24.34 -10.43
CA VAL A 34 -6.19 -24.79 -11.65
C VAL A 34 -5.26 -23.73 -12.22
N VAL A 35 -5.68 -22.46 -12.20
CA VAL A 35 -4.84 -21.34 -12.66
C VAL A 35 -3.64 -21.15 -11.73
N ASP A 36 -3.82 -21.26 -10.41
CA ASP A 36 -2.72 -21.17 -9.44
C ASP A 36 -1.70 -22.30 -9.63
N ASP A 37 -2.16 -23.53 -9.89
CA ASP A 37 -1.28 -24.67 -10.19
C ASP A 37 -0.48 -24.41 -11.48
N LEU A 38 -1.12 -23.89 -12.53
CA LEU A 38 -0.47 -23.57 -13.80
C LEU A 38 0.53 -22.40 -13.67
N ILE A 39 0.20 -21.39 -12.86
CA ILE A 39 1.14 -20.31 -12.51
C ILE A 39 2.34 -20.89 -11.76
N GLN A 40 2.12 -21.81 -10.82
CA GLN A 40 3.21 -22.44 -10.08
C GLN A 40 4.12 -23.26 -11.01
N GLU A 41 3.55 -24.04 -11.93
CA GLU A 41 4.31 -24.78 -12.94
C GLU A 41 5.20 -23.85 -13.78
N GLU A 42 4.65 -22.72 -14.25
CA GLU A 42 5.43 -21.72 -14.99
C GLU A 42 6.50 -21.06 -14.11
N LEU A 43 6.18 -20.74 -12.85
CA LEU A 43 7.14 -20.15 -11.91
C LEU A 43 8.31 -21.08 -11.58
N MET A 44 8.13 -22.41 -11.63
CA MET A 44 9.24 -23.36 -11.47
C MET A 44 10.31 -23.22 -12.55
N ASN A 45 9.94 -22.71 -13.74
CA ASN A 45 10.86 -22.50 -14.86
C ASN A 45 11.64 -21.18 -14.75
N PHE A 46 11.22 -20.26 -13.87
CA PHE A 46 11.86 -18.96 -13.68
C PHE A 46 12.67 -18.89 -12.38
N ASN A 47 13.74 -18.09 -12.40
CA ASN A 47 14.58 -17.88 -11.22
C ASN A 47 13.92 -16.87 -10.26
N LEU A 48 13.10 -17.38 -9.34
CA LEU A 48 12.40 -16.61 -8.29
C LEU A 48 13.31 -15.78 -7.37
N HIS A 49 14.62 -16.06 -7.38
CA HIS A 49 15.60 -15.31 -6.58
C HIS A 49 16.10 -14.04 -7.25
N GLN A 50 15.87 -13.86 -8.55
CA GLN A 50 16.24 -12.65 -9.25
C GLN A 50 15.13 -11.61 -9.13
N LEU A 51 15.25 -10.73 -8.14
CA LEU A 51 14.40 -9.55 -8.01
C LEU A 51 14.42 -8.73 -9.31
N HIS A 52 13.23 -8.34 -9.78
CA HIS A 52 13.08 -7.48 -10.95
C HIS A 52 13.89 -6.19 -10.75
N PRO A 53 14.62 -5.68 -11.75
CA PRO A 53 15.53 -4.54 -11.59
C PRO A 53 14.85 -3.24 -11.10
N MET A 54 13.53 -3.09 -11.26
CA MET A 54 12.76 -1.96 -10.68
C MET A 54 12.40 -2.12 -9.19
N LEU A 55 12.54 -3.32 -8.65
CA LEU A 55 12.39 -3.66 -7.22
C LEU A 55 13.74 -3.75 -6.51
N ARG A 56 14.84 -3.41 -7.18
CA ARG A 56 16.11 -3.17 -6.52
C ARG A 56 15.89 -1.98 -5.60
N ASN A 57 15.55 -2.27 -4.36
CA ASN A 57 15.36 -1.28 -3.32
C ASN A 57 16.60 -0.39 -3.29
N ASP A 58 16.46 0.84 -3.78
CA ASP A 58 17.26 1.97 -3.31
C ASP A 58 16.83 2.27 -1.87
N SER A 59 16.86 1.26 -0.99
CA SER A 59 17.00 1.48 0.43
C SER A 59 18.45 1.85 0.66
N SER A 60 18.86 3.01 0.13
CA SER A 60 20.11 3.66 0.46
C SER A 60 20.05 4.04 1.95
N ASP A 61 20.42 3.09 2.81
CA ASP A 61 21.51 3.15 3.77
C ASP A 61 21.71 4.43 4.62
N LEU A 62 20.69 5.27 4.85
CA LEU A 62 20.84 6.45 5.72
C LEU A 62 19.99 6.43 7.00
N ASP A 63 19.02 5.53 7.15
CA ASP A 63 18.19 5.43 8.37
C ASP A 63 18.18 4.05 9.05
N ASN A 64 18.76 3.02 8.44
CA ASN A 64 18.72 1.65 8.98
C ASN A 64 19.86 1.32 9.96
N GLU A 65 21.01 2.00 9.91
CA GLU A 65 22.05 1.82 10.94
C GLU A 65 21.57 2.30 12.33
N SER A 66 20.71 3.32 12.39
CA SER A 66 20.15 3.83 13.65
C SER A 66 19.01 2.97 14.23
N ARG A 67 18.38 2.11 13.40
CA ARG A 67 17.24 1.25 13.80
C ARG A 67 17.61 -0.22 14.02
N SER A 68 18.79 -0.66 13.59
CA SER A 68 19.32 -2.01 13.85
C SER A 68 19.99 -2.15 15.23
N LEU A 69 19.60 -1.31 16.20
CA LEU A 69 19.98 -1.55 17.59
C LEU A 69 19.29 -2.83 18.06
N PRO A 70 20.02 -3.75 18.74
CA PRO A 70 19.43 -4.98 19.23
C PRO A 70 18.26 -4.61 20.14
N VAL A 71 17.05 -4.98 19.73
CA VAL A 71 15.87 -5.01 20.59
C VAL A 71 16.10 -6.15 21.58
N THR A 72 16.92 -5.90 22.59
CA THR A 72 16.82 -6.65 23.83
C THR A 72 15.45 -6.36 24.42
N ASN A 73 14.85 -7.34 25.09
CA ASN A 73 13.50 -7.30 25.70
C ASN A 73 13.24 -6.15 26.70
N GLU A 74 14.16 -5.19 26.82
CA GLU A 74 14.14 -4.04 27.69
C GLU A 74 14.24 -2.74 26.88
N GLY A 75 13.30 -2.54 25.96
CA GLY A 75 12.99 -1.22 25.43
C GLY A 75 14.00 -0.64 24.43
N ILE A 76 13.44 0.09 23.47
CA ILE A 76 14.14 1.00 22.56
C ILE A 76 15.23 1.76 23.34
N GLY A 77 16.45 1.83 22.78
CA GLY A 77 17.63 2.51 23.32
C GLY A 77 17.43 4.02 23.56
N GLY A 78 16.54 4.35 24.48
CA GLY A 78 16.46 5.58 25.21
C GLY A 78 17.09 5.37 26.58
N ILE A 79 17.65 6.43 27.14
CA ILE A 79 18.18 6.42 28.50
C ILE A 79 17.03 5.98 29.43
N SER A 80 17.12 4.77 29.98
CA SER A 80 16.10 4.28 30.90
C SER A 80 16.11 5.15 32.16
N LEU A 81 15.03 5.91 32.36
CA LEU A 81 14.86 6.76 33.54
C LEU A 81 14.66 5.93 34.82
N SER A 82 14.46 4.62 34.71
CA SER A 82 14.40 3.70 35.87
C SER A 82 15.72 3.70 36.66
N SER A 83 16.85 3.96 36.01
CA SER A 83 18.17 4.05 36.66
C SER A 83 18.29 5.22 37.64
N TYR A 84 17.47 6.27 37.47
CA TYR A 84 17.39 7.40 38.41
C TYR A 84 16.31 7.22 39.49
N SER A 85 15.51 6.16 39.39
CA SER A 85 14.52 5.78 40.40
C SER A 85 15.09 4.83 41.45
N ASN A 86 16.12 4.03 41.09
CA ASN A 86 16.84 3.19 42.03
C ASN A 86 18.02 3.94 42.65
N LEU A 87 17.87 4.32 43.92
CA LEU A 87 18.89 5.06 44.68
C LEU A 87 19.91 4.14 45.37
N LEU A 88 19.71 2.82 45.27
CA LEU A 88 20.57 1.82 45.88
C LEU A 88 21.55 1.25 44.85
N ASN A 89 22.74 0.90 45.33
CA ASN A 89 23.73 0.16 44.57
C ASN A 89 23.45 -1.35 44.60
N GLU A 90 24.18 -2.16 43.85
CA GLU A 90 23.99 -3.63 43.75
C GLU A 90 24.04 -4.36 45.11
N TYR A 91 24.65 -3.74 46.13
CA TYR A 91 24.76 -4.25 47.50
C TYR A 91 23.71 -3.68 48.48
N ASN A 92 22.63 -3.06 47.97
CA ASN A 92 21.61 -2.38 48.78
C ASN A 92 22.13 -1.22 49.65
N GLU A 93 23.29 -0.66 49.30
CA GLU A 93 23.84 0.55 49.94
C GLU A 93 23.44 1.82 49.18
N PRO A 94 23.25 2.97 49.86
CA PRO A 94 22.87 4.21 49.21
C PRO A 94 24.01 4.73 48.34
N ASP A 95 23.75 4.83 47.03
CA ASP A 95 24.68 5.46 46.08
C ASP A 95 24.56 6.98 46.22
N ILE A 96 25.59 7.58 46.83
CA ILE A 96 25.63 9.00 47.16
C ILE A 96 25.50 9.88 45.91
N ASP A 97 26.04 9.45 44.77
CA ASP A 97 26.05 10.27 43.55
C ASP A 97 24.72 10.18 42.81
N LYS A 98 24.08 9.00 42.77
CA LYS A 98 22.67 8.88 42.34
C LYS A 98 21.73 9.68 43.22
N MET A 99 21.96 9.70 44.52
CA MET A 99 21.13 10.48 45.45
C MET A 99 21.28 11.99 45.24
N LYS A 100 22.50 12.49 45.02
CA LYS A 100 22.74 13.91 44.71
C LYS A 100 22.10 14.32 43.37
N THR A 101 22.22 13.49 42.35
CA THR A 101 21.61 13.76 41.04
C THR A 101 20.09 13.75 41.13
N ALA A 102 19.49 12.75 41.80
CA ALA A 102 18.05 12.71 42.06
C ALA A 102 17.57 13.95 42.84
N LEU A 103 18.32 14.39 43.86
CA LEU A 103 18.01 15.63 44.58
C LEU A 103 18.06 16.86 43.67
N SER A 104 19.07 16.97 42.81
CA SER A 104 19.18 18.09 41.87
C SER A 104 18.00 18.13 40.88
N TYR A 105 17.58 16.96 40.37
CA TYR A 105 16.43 16.85 39.48
C TYR A 105 15.10 17.14 40.17
N THR A 106 14.92 16.70 41.42
CA THR A 106 13.71 17.01 42.19
C THR A 106 13.61 18.50 42.50
N GLN A 107 14.71 19.17 42.83
CA GLN A 107 14.75 20.62 43.02
C GLN A 107 14.43 21.38 41.73
N LEU A 108 15.01 20.96 40.61
CA LEU A 108 14.72 21.56 39.31
C LEU A 108 13.24 21.37 38.94
N ARG A 109 12.71 20.15 39.08
CA ARG A 109 11.30 19.84 38.86
C ARG A 109 10.39 20.69 39.74
N TYR A 110 10.70 20.83 41.02
CA TYR A 110 9.94 21.69 41.94
C TYR A 110 9.91 23.14 41.47
N ARG A 111 11.06 23.70 41.06
CA ARG A 111 11.13 25.05 40.50
C ARG A 111 10.32 25.18 39.21
N THR A 112 10.41 24.21 38.31
CA THR A 112 9.61 24.19 37.07
C THR A 112 8.11 24.12 37.37
N LEU A 113 7.69 23.29 38.33
CA LEU A 113 6.29 23.20 38.75
C LEU A 113 5.81 24.51 39.38
N LEU A 114 6.65 25.15 40.21
CA LEU A 114 6.32 26.43 40.81
C LEU A 114 6.12 27.51 39.74
N LEU A 115 7.04 27.60 38.76
CA LEU A 115 6.90 28.51 37.63
C LEU A 115 5.64 28.21 36.82
N ASN A 116 5.33 26.94 36.57
CA ASN A 116 4.11 26.53 35.88
C ASN A 116 2.83 26.75 36.69
N SER A 117 2.92 26.85 38.02
CA SER A 117 1.78 27.10 38.91
C SER A 117 1.42 28.58 39.03
N GLN A 118 2.28 29.48 38.54
CA GLN A 118 1.95 30.90 38.45
C GLN A 118 0.79 31.08 37.47
N GLU A 119 -0.20 31.89 37.85
CA GLU A 119 -1.44 32.11 37.10
C GLU A 119 -1.18 32.52 35.64
N SER A 120 -0.22 33.43 35.42
CA SER A 120 0.22 33.84 34.08
C SER A 120 0.81 32.70 33.25
N ALA A 121 1.58 31.80 33.86
CA ALA A 121 2.15 30.63 33.18
C ALA A 121 1.07 29.58 32.87
N GLN A 122 0.07 29.42 33.75
CA GLN A 122 -1.06 28.53 33.50
C GLN A 122 -1.90 28.99 32.30
N GLU A 123 -2.19 30.29 32.21
CA GLU A 123 -2.91 30.86 31.07
C GLU A 123 -2.14 30.70 29.76
N ILE A 124 -0.83 31.00 29.77
CA ILE A 124 0.02 30.84 28.59
C ILE A 124 0.09 29.37 28.17
N ASN A 125 0.25 28.44 29.11
CA ASN A 125 0.31 27.02 28.82
C ASN A 125 -1.03 26.48 28.30
N LYS A 126 -2.14 26.93 28.87
CA LYS A 126 -3.49 26.61 28.37
C LYS A 126 -3.67 27.12 26.94
N ASN A 127 -3.29 28.36 26.66
CA ASN A 127 -3.38 28.95 25.32
C ASN A 127 -2.52 28.17 24.31
N LYS A 128 -1.28 27.82 24.67
CA LYS A 128 -0.42 26.97 23.84
C LYS A 128 -1.07 25.62 23.57
N TRP A 129 -1.63 24.98 24.60
CA TRP A 129 -2.30 23.69 24.45
C TRP A 129 -3.52 23.79 23.52
N MET A 130 -4.32 24.85 23.65
CA MET A 130 -5.44 25.13 22.74
C MET A 130 -4.96 25.33 21.29
N THR A 131 -3.90 26.13 21.07
CA THR A 131 -3.32 26.31 19.73
C THR A 131 -2.81 25.00 19.14
N HIS A 132 -2.14 24.15 19.94
CA HIS A 132 -1.70 22.84 19.47
C HIS A 132 -2.88 21.93 19.14
N LEU A 133 -3.94 21.95 19.95
CA LEU A 133 -5.15 21.20 19.68
C LEU A 133 -5.82 21.65 18.38
N ASP A 134 -5.89 22.96 18.12
CA ASP A 134 -6.46 23.50 16.89
C ASP A 134 -5.61 23.14 15.67
N ASN A 135 -4.28 23.20 15.77
CA ASN A 135 -3.39 22.73 14.70
C ASN A 135 -3.58 21.24 14.41
N LEU A 136 -3.73 20.40 15.44
CA LEU A 136 -4.00 18.98 15.26
C LEU A 136 -5.33 18.74 14.55
N LYS A 137 -6.39 19.47 14.93
CA LYS A 137 -7.69 19.42 14.23
C LYS A 137 -7.56 19.84 12.77
N GLN A 138 -6.81 20.89 12.48
CA GLN A 138 -6.58 21.34 11.11
C GLN A 138 -5.86 20.25 10.28
N HIS A 139 -4.86 19.59 10.85
CA HIS A 139 -4.18 18.48 10.18
C HIS A 139 -5.11 17.29 9.94
N GLN A 140 -5.94 16.95 10.92
CA GLN A 140 -6.95 15.90 10.77
C GLN A 140 -7.91 16.22 9.62
N GLU A 141 -8.43 17.45 9.57
CA GLU A 141 -9.36 17.87 8.52
C GLU A 141 -8.70 17.83 7.12
N VAL A 142 -7.42 18.20 7.01
CA VAL A 142 -6.67 18.10 5.75
C VAL A 142 -6.55 16.65 5.29
N LEU A 143 -6.27 15.73 6.22
CA LEU A 143 -6.18 14.30 5.92
C LEU A 143 -7.54 13.71 5.52
N GLU A 144 -8.61 14.05 6.24
CA GLU A 144 -9.98 13.65 5.91
C GLU A 144 -10.38 14.15 4.51
N ARG A 145 -10.09 15.42 4.19
CA ARG A 145 -10.30 15.98 2.85
C ARG A 145 -9.45 15.30 1.77
N ALA A 146 -8.26 14.80 2.10
CA ALA A 146 -7.43 14.05 1.16
C ALA A 146 -7.98 12.64 0.91
N ILE A 147 -8.41 11.94 1.97
CA ILE A 147 -9.06 10.63 1.88
C ILE A 147 -10.32 10.72 1.04
N GLU A 148 -11.17 11.71 1.32
CA GLU A 148 -12.42 11.91 0.59
C GLU A 148 -12.18 12.21 -0.90
N ARG A 149 -11.20 13.05 -1.23
CA ARG A 149 -10.79 13.27 -2.63
C ARG A 149 -10.31 11.99 -3.31
N LYS A 150 -9.52 11.18 -2.61
CA LYS A 150 -9.03 9.91 -3.15
C LYS A 150 -10.15 8.87 -3.33
N ARG A 151 -11.14 8.85 -2.44
CA ARG A 151 -12.34 8.02 -2.58
C ARG A 151 -13.16 8.42 -3.80
N ARG A 152 -13.51 9.70 -3.94
CA ARG A 152 -14.22 10.19 -5.13
C ARG A 152 -13.48 9.89 -6.42
N HIS A 153 -12.18 10.12 -6.43
CA HIS A 153 -11.37 9.83 -7.62
C HIS A 153 -11.34 8.32 -7.95
N LYS A 154 -11.29 7.45 -6.93
CA LYS A 154 -11.43 6.01 -7.13
C LYS A 154 -12.81 5.68 -7.72
N ASP A 155 -13.86 6.27 -7.17
CA ASP A 155 -15.23 6.02 -7.61
C ASP A 155 -15.45 6.51 -9.05
N GLU A 156 -14.92 7.68 -9.42
CA GLU A 156 -14.90 8.20 -10.80
C GLU A 156 -14.21 7.25 -11.78
N ILE A 157 -13.00 6.77 -11.45
CA ILE A 157 -12.29 5.78 -12.26
C ILE A 157 -13.11 4.49 -12.38
N ASN A 158 -13.78 4.10 -11.30
CA ASN A 158 -14.55 2.88 -11.26
C ASN A 158 -15.82 2.95 -12.11
N GLU A 159 -16.53 4.08 -12.04
CA GLU A 159 -17.67 4.37 -12.88
C GLU A 159 -17.28 4.44 -14.35
N GLU A 160 -16.14 5.06 -14.68
CA GLU A 160 -15.63 5.12 -16.04
C GLU A 160 -15.30 3.73 -16.59
N ARG A 161 -14.59 2.90 -15.82
CA ARG A 161 -14.32 1.50 -16.19
C ARG A 161 -15.60 0.71 -16.39
N LYS A 162 -16.59 0.90 -15.49
CA LYS A 162 -17.88 0.24 -15.61
C LYS A 162 -18.62 0.67 -16.88
N ARG A 163 -18.63 1.96 -17.22
CA ARG A 163 -19.26 2.47 -18.45
C ARG A 163 -18.63 1.87 -19.69
N GLN A 164 -17.30 1.89 -19.77
CA GLN A 164 -16.56 1.27 -20.88
C GLN A 164 -16.94 -0.20 -21.02
N CYS A 165 -16.95 -0.95 -19.92
CA CYS A 165 -17.38 -2.35 -19.94
C CYS A 165 -18.82 -2.52 -20.47
N THR A 166 -19.79 -1.77 -19.95
CA THR A 166 -21.19 -1.87 -20.37
C THR A 166 -21.42 -1.44 -21.82
N ASP A 167 -20.60 -0.53 -22.34
CA ASP A 167 -20.70 -0.08 -23.75
C ASP A 167 -20.21 -1.17 -24.72
N PHE A 168 -19.24 -2.00 -24.31
CA PHE A 168 -18.73 -3.11 -25.12
C PHE A 168 -19.54 -4.41 -24.98
N GLU A 169 -20.31 -4.57 -23.90
CA GLU A 169 -21.16 -5.74 -23.64
C GLU A 169 -22.11 -6.11 -24.81
N PRO A 170 -22.94 -5.20 -25.37
CA PRO A 170 -23.85 -5.56 -26.46
C PRO A 170 -23.12 -5.91 -27.76
N MET A 171 -21.95 -5.31 -27.99
CA MET A 171 -21.10 -5.65 -29.14
C MET A 171 -20.55 -7.07 -29.00
N ASN A 172 -20.11 -7.45 -27.80
CA ASN A 172 -19.59 -8.79 -27.53
C ASN A 172 -20.69 -9.85 -27.68
N GLU A 173 -21.89 -9.60 -27.13
CA GLU A 173 -23.04 -10.50 -27.29
C GLU A 173 -23.44 -10.68 -28.77
N TYR A 174 -23.48 -9.58 -29.52
CA TYR A 174 -23.75 -9.61 -30.96
C TYR A 174 -22.69 -10.43 -31.74
N LEU A 175 -21.41 -10.24 -31.44
CA LEU A 175 -20.34 -10.99 -32.09
C LEU A 175 -20.38 -12.48 -31.71
N GLY A 176 -20.67 -12.81 -30.44
CA GLY A 176 -20.83 -14.18 -29.97
C GLY A 176 -21.98 -14.91 -30.67
N THR A 177 -23.17 -14.31 -30.68
CA THR A 177 -24.35 -14.86 -31.37
C THR A 177 -24.14 -15.01 -32.87
N ARG A 178 -23.57 -13.99 -33.52
CA ARG A 178 -23.25 -14.08 -34.96
C ARG A 178 -22.23 -15.16 -35.27
N TRP A 179 -21.25 -15.37 -34.39
CA TRP A 179 -20.26 -16.43 -34.53
C TRP A 179 -20.90 -17.80 -34.39
N THR A 180 -21.76 -18.01 -33.39
CA THR A 180 -22.48 -19.28 -33.20
C THR A 180 -23.40 -19.59 -34.37
N GLU A 181 -24.16 -18.60 -34.86
CA GLU A 181 -25.02 -18.75 -36.04
C GLU A 181 -24.22 -19.14 -37.29
N LYS A 182 -23.04 -18.52 -37.51
CA LYS A 182 -22.18 -18.85 -38.65
C LYS A 182 -21.56 -20.24 -38.53
N MET A 183 -21.23 -20.68 -37.32
CA MET A 183 -20.75 -22.04 -37.09
C MET A 183 -21.87 -23.06 -37.34
N GLU A 184 -23.09 -22.78 -36.88
CA GLU A 184 -24.26 -23.63 -37.15
C GLU A 184 -24.53 -23.74 -38.66
N GLU A 185 -24.51 -22.63 -39.41
CA GLU A 185 -24.67 -22.64 -40.86
C GLU A 185 -23.60 -23.49 -41.57
N LEU A 186 -22.34 -23.40 -41.13
CA LEU A 186 -21.25 -24.21 -41.70
C LEU A 186 -21.39 -25.71 -41.36
N ILE A 187 -21.86 -26.02 -40.16
CA ILE A 187 -22.14 -27.40 -39.74
C ILE A 187 -23.29 -27.97 -40.57
N ASP A 188 -24.38 -27.22 -40.75
CA ASP A 188 -25.54 -27.65 -41.52
C ASP A 188 -25.17 -27.92 -43.00
N ILE A 189 -24.40 -27.03 -43.62
CA ILE A 189 -23.88 -27.24 -44.99
C ILE A 189 -22.99 -28.49 -45.04
N GLY A 190 -22.14 -28.69 -44.03
CA GLY A 190 -21.28 -29.87 -43.95
C GLY A 190 -22.07 -31.18 -43.82
N VAL A 191 -23.14 -31.19 -43.03
CA VAL A 191 -24.03 -32.35 -42.89
C VAL A 191 -24.78 -32.61 -44.19
N GLU A 192 -25.30 -31.57 -44.84
CA GLU A 192 -26.04 -31.71 -46.10
C GLU A 192 -25.15 -32.21 -47.24
N ALA A 193 -23.90 -31.74 -47.32
CA ALA A 193 -22.91 -32.25 -48.26
C ALA A 193 -22.59 -33.74 -48.01
N ALA A 194 -22.41 -34.14 -46.75
CA ALA A 194 -22.16 -35.54 -46.39
C ALA A 194 -23.36 -36.46 -46.70
N LEU A 195 -24.58 -35.96 -46.55
CA LEU A 195 -25.80 -36.69 -46.93
C LEU A 195 -25.90 -36.87 -48.45
N GLN A 196 -25.59 -35.82 -49.24
CA GLN A 196 -25.59 -35.90 -50.70
C GLN A 196 -24.50 -36.84 -51.25
N GLU A 197 -23.38 -36.98 -50.56
CA GLU A 197 -22.34 -37.97 -50.89
C GLU A 197 -22.77 -39.42 -50.59
N LEU A 198 -23.65 -39.63 -49.60
CA LEU A 198 -24.19 -40.94 -49.27
C LEU A 198 -25.37 -41.37 -50.16
N GLU A 199 -26.08 -40.39 -50.74
CA GLU A 199 -27.20 -40.64 -51.67
C GLU A 199 -26.76 -40.91 -53.13
N ASN A 200 -25.52 -40.57 -53.48
CA ASN A 200 -24.90 -40.88 -54.78
C ASN A 200 -24.05 -42.16 -54.73
#